data_AF-A0A2A5CP05-F1
#
_entry.id   AF-A0A2A5CP05-F1
#
_cell.length_a   1.000
_cell.length_b   1.000
_cell.length_c   1.000
_cell.angle_alpha   90.00
_cell.angle_beta   90.00
_cell.angle_gamma   90.00
#
_symmetry.space_group_name_H-M   'P 1'
#
loop_
_entity.id
_entity.type
_entity.pdbx_description
1 polymer ?
#
loop_
_entity_poly.entity_id
_entity_poly.type
_entity_poly.pdbx_seq_one_letter_code
_entity_poly.pdbx_strand_id
1 'polypeptide(L)' 'MGIGHLEIFSLLLLIVIVALIVIWCKEFIFMMALGDSDYPGRYDKTLWFITFIIFSIVAPFLFRGWKNAIKAQVE' A
#
# COMPACT_ATOMS: atom_id res chain seq x y z
N MET A 1 0.85 -31.08 23.76
CA MET A 1 1.44 -30.69 22.47
C MET A 1 1.77 -29.21 22.55
N GLY A 2 3.05 -28.87 22.71
CA GLY A 2 3.50 -27.48 22.69
C GLY A 2 3.67 -27.04 21.24
N ILE A 3 3.20 -25.83 20.92
CA ILE A 3 3.41 -25.22 19.61
C ILE A 3 4.93 -25.11 19.40
N GLY A 4 5.46 -25.73 18.35
CA GLY A 4 6.88 -25.69 18.06
C GLY A 4 7.33 -24.27 17.68
N HIS A 5 8.57 -23.89 17.98
CA HIS A 5 9.11 -22.57 17.57
C HIS A 5 8.95 -22.29 16.06
N LEU A 6 9.02 -23.34 15.23
CA LEU A 6 8.79 -23.26 13.79
C LEU A 6 7.35 -22.87 13.45
N GLU A 7 6.36 -23.41 14.16
CA GLU A 7 4.94 -23.10 13.94
C GLU A 7 4.61 -21.66 14.33
N ILE A 8 5.18 -21.17 15.45
CA ILE A 8 5.06 -19.76 15.86
C ILE A 8 5.63 -18.85 14.77
N PHE A 9 6.81 -19.18 14.25
CA PHE A 9 7.44 -18.42 13.17
C PHE A 9 6.59 -18.40 11.91
N SER A 10 6.05 -19.55 11.49
CA SER A 10 5.16 -19.64 10.33
C SER A 10 3.86 -18.84 10.51
N LEU A 11 3.27 -18.85 11.71
CA LEU A 11 2.08 -18.05 12.02
C LEU A 11 2.39 -16.56 11.97
N LEU A 12 3.51 -16.12 12.55
CA LEU A 12 3.94 -14.72 12.48
C LEU A 12 4.18 -14.27 11.04
N LEU A 13 4.84 -15.10 10.23
CA LEU A 13 5.06 -14.83 8.82
C LEU A 13 3.73 -14.69 8.06
N LEU A 14 2.77 -15.58 8.33
CA LEU A 14 1.43 -15.53 7.72
C LEU A 14 0.71 -14.23 8.09
N ILE A 15 0.76 -13.82 9.36
CA ILE A 15 0.15 -12.56 9.82
C ILE A 15 0.77 -11.37 9.09
N VAL A 16 2.09 -11.34 8.92
CA VAL A 16 2.79 -10.27 8.18
C VAL A 16 2.36 -10.24 6.72
N ILE A 17 2.29 -11.40 6.05
CA ILE A 17 1.86 -11.49 4.66
C ILE A 17 0.42 -10.99 4.50
N VAL A 18 -0.50 -11.44 5.36
CA VAL A 18 -1.90 -10.98 5.34
C VAL A 18 -1.98 -9.49 5.59
N ALA A 19 -1.23 -8.96 6.56
CA ALA A 19 -1.19 -7.52 6.82
C ALA A 19 -0.69 -6.72 5.60
N LEU A 20 0.35 -7.21 4.91
CA LEU A 20 0.86 -6.58 3.69
C LEU A 20 -0.18 -6.58 2.58
N ILE A 21 -0.90 -7.68 2.36
CA ILE A 21 -1.98 -7.78 1.37
C ILE A 21 -3.11 -6.81 1.70
N VAL A 22 -3.54 -6.75 2.97
CA VAL A 22 -4.60 -5.83 3.41
C VAL A 22 -4.20 -4.38 3.20
N ILE A 23 -2.96 -4.00 3.57
CA ILE A 23 -2.43 -2.65 3.34
C ILE A 23 -2.39 -2.34 1.85
N TRP A 24 -1.90 -3.27 1.03
CA TRP A 24 -1.83 -3.11 -0.41
C TRP A 24 -3.21 -2.87 -1.02
N CYS A 25 -4.18 -3.75 -0.75
CA CYS A 25 -5.54 -3.63 -1.25
C CYS A 25 -6.19 -2.31 -0.83
N LYS A 26 -6.05 -1.92 0.43
CA LYS A 26 -6.64 -0.68 0.94
C LYS A 26 -6.10 0.56 0.24
N GLU A 27 -4.78 0.62 0.07
CA GLU A 27 -4.12 1.76 -0.58
C GLU A 27 -4.38 1.79 -2.09
N PHE A 28 -4.44 0.63 -2.74
CA PHE A 28 -4.79 0.50 -4.15
C PHE A 28 -6.23 0.92 -4.44
N ILE A 29 -7.20 0.48 -3.62
CA ILE A 29 -8.59 0.90 -3.74
C ILE A 29 -8.71 2.41 -3.56
N PHE A 30 -8.00 2.99 -2.59
CA PHE A 30 -7.98 4.44 -2.38
C PHE A 30 -7.43 5.19 -3.60
N MET A 31 -6.33 4.72 -4.17
CA MET A 31 -5.74 5.26 -5.40
C MET A 31 -6.72 5.24 -6.56
N MET A 32 -7.46 4.14 -6.73
CA MET A 32 -8.47 4.01 -7.78
C MET A 32 -9.70 4.89 -7.55
N ALA A 33 -10.09 5.09 -6.29
CA ALA A 33 -11.24 5.91 -5.89
C ALA A 33 -11.01 7.41 -6.09
N LEU A 34 -9.77 7.89 -6.04
CA LEU A 34 -9.43 9.29 -6.36
C LEU A 34 -9.70 9.59 -7.83
N GLY A 35 -10.29 10.76 -8.11
CA GLY A 35 -10.46 11.28 -9.46
C GLY A 35 -9.12 11.76 -10.04
N ASP A 36 -9.01 11.82 -11.36
CA ASP A 36 -7.78 12.32 -12.01
C ASP A 36 -7.47 13.78 -11.65
N SER A 37 -8.49 14.56 -11.29
CA SER A 37 -8.36 15.95 -10.82
C SER A 37 -7.79 16.08 -9.41
N ASP A 38 -7.82 15.02 -8.61
CA ASP A 38 -7.28 15.02 -7.25
C ASP A 38 -5.76 14.79 -7.24
N TYR A 39 -5.20 14.39 -8.39
CA TYR A 39 -3.76 14.24 -8.58
C TYR A 39 -3.16 15.55 -9.09
N PRO A 40 -1.99 15.98 -8.58
CA PRO A 40 -1.34 17.21 -9.03
C PRO A 40 -0.83 17.09 -10.47
N GLY A 41 -0.40 15.90 -10.91
CA GLY A 41 -0.02 15.63 -12.29
C GLY A 41 -1.09 14.87 -13.07
N ARG A 42 -1.27 15.24 -14.35
CA ARG A 42 -2.23 14.62 -15.29
C ARG A 42 -2.06 13.10 -15.45
N TYR A 43 -0.84 12.59 -15.28
CA TYR A 43 -0.50 11.17 -15.46
C TYR A 43 -0.18 10.44 -14.15
N ASP A 44 -0.31 11.10 -13.00
CA ASP A 44 0.12 10.55 -11.71
C ASP A 44 -0.68 9.30 -11.35
N LYS A 45 -1.98 9.25 -11.66
CA LYS A 45 -2.80 8.07 -11.42
C LYS A 45 -2.28 6.85 -12.17
N THR A 46 -1.94 7.01 -13.45
CA THR A 46 -1.36 5.93 -14.26
C THR A 46 0.02 5.52 -13.75
N LEU A 47 0.86 6.49 -13.36
CA LEU A 47 2.16 6.20 -12.76
C LEU A 47 2.02 5.44 -11.44
N TRP A 48 1.07 5.82 -10.58
CA TRP A 48 0.76 5.09 -9.36
C TRP A 48 0.26 3.69 -9.64
N PHE A 49 -0.65 3.50 -10.60
CA PHE A 49 -1.10 2.19 -11.03
C PHE A 49 0.07 1.28 -11.44
N ILE A 50 0.95 1.76 -12.32
CA ILE A 50 2.15 1.01 -12.76
C ILE A 50 3.06 0.70 -11.57
N THR A 51 3.26 1.67 -10.68
CA THR A 51 4.08 1.52 -9.47
C THR A 51 3.51 0.45 -8.54
N PHE A 52 2.19 0.38 -8.38
CA PHE A 52 1.52 -0.66 -7.57
C PHE A 52 1.68 -2.07 -8.14
N ILE A 53 1.88 -2.22 -9.45
CA ILE A 53 2.11 -3.52 -10.11
C ILE A 53 3.59 -3.91 -10.09
N ILE A 54 4.50 -2.97 -10.39
CA ILE A 54 5.94 -3.25 -10.46
C ILE A 54 6.55 -3.36 -9.06
N PHE A 55 6.16 -2.47 -8.15
CA PHE A 55 6.71 -2.36 -6.80
C PHE A 55 5.68 -2.75 -5.75
N SER A 56 4.96 -3.86 -5.94
CA SER A 56 3.80 -4.23 -5.12
C SER A 56 4.01 -4.12 -3.61
N ILE A 57 5.15 -4.56 -3.08
CA ILE A 57 5.39 -4.47 -1.63
C ILE A 57 5.63 -3.03 -1.17
N VAL A 58 6.35 -2.23 -1.97
CA VAL A 58 6.86 -0.90 -1.57
C VAL A 58 5.87 0.22 -1.92
N ALA A 59 5.14 0.07 -3.01
CA ALA A 59 4.16 1.03 -3.55
C ALA A 59 3.15 1.55 -2.52
N PRO A 60 2.48 0.71 -1.69
CA PRO A 60 1.51 1.23 -0.72
C PRO A 60 2.15 2.15 0.34
N PHE A 61 3.42 1.93 0.69
CA PHE A 61 4.13 2.79 1.63
C PHE A 61 4.52 4.13 1.00
N LEU A 62 5.00 4.10 -0.25
CA LEU A 62 5.30 5.32 -1.01
C LEU A 62 4.03 6.15 -1.25
N PHE A 63 2.94 5.49 -1.63
CA PHE A 63 1.66 6.15 -1.86
C PHE A 63 1.13 6.81 -0.59
N ARG A 64 1.29 6.15 0.56
CA ARG A 64 0.94 6.72 1.86
C ARG A 64 1.76 7.96 2.20
N GLY A 65 3.07 7.94 1.90
CA GLY A 65 3.94 9.11 2.05
C GLY A 65 3.49 10.28 1.17
N TRP A 66 3.21 10.01 -0.11
CA TRP A 66 2.68 10.99 -1.05
C TRP A 66 1.34 11.59 -0.59
N LYS A 67 0.41 10.76 -0.12
CA LYS A 67 -0.88 11.24 0.42
C LYS A 67 -0.69 12.20 1.60
N ASN A 68 0.25 11.89 2.49
CA ASN A 68 0.54 12.75 3.64
C ASN A 68 1.18 14.07 3.20
N ALA A 69 2.08 14.02 2.20
CA ALA A 69 2.70 15.22 1.63
C ALA A 69 1.66 16.15 1.00
N ILE A 70 0.71 15.61 0.22
CA ILE A 70 -0.36 16.43 -0.38
C ILE A 70 -1.24 17.07 0.69
N LYS A 71 -1.64 16.32 1.71
CA LYS A 71 -2.44 16.89 2.81
C LYS A 71 -1.73 18.07 3.48
N ALA A 72 -0.43 17.95 3.71
CA ALA A 72 0.39 19.02 4.30
C ALA A 72 0.59 20.25 3.39
N GLN A 73 0.24 20.18 2.10
CA GLN A 73 0.27 21.33 1.20
C GLN A 73 -1.07 22.09 1.16
N VAL A 74 -2.15 21.48 1.67
CA VAL A 74 -3.51 22.05 1.67
C VAL A 74 -3.84 22.72 3.02
N GLU A 75 -3.09 22.40 4.09
CA GLU A 75 -3.10 23.09 5.39
C GLU A 75 -2.18 24.32 5.40
#